data_AF-K4IIB4-F1
#
_entry.id   AF-K4IIB4-F1
#
_cell.length_a   1.000
_cell.length_b   1.000
_cell.length_c   1.000
_cell.angle_alpha   90.00
_cell.angle_beta   90.00
_cell.angle_gamma   90.00
#
_symmetry.space_group_name_H-M   'P 1'
#
loop_
_entity.id
_entity.type
_entity.pdbx_description
1 polymer ?
#
loop_
_entity_poly.entity_id
_entity_poly.type
_entity_poly.pdbx_seq_one_letter_code
_entity_poly.pdbx_strand_id
1 'polypeptide(L)'
;MKKFKVKNWKKRGFEFLSIFIAVISAFALNSWNEDRRDDNSGNKILIEIANGLEKDIEDINHNIGGHKYGISACVYFRDLLLDKEINSDSLMYHYLNLTRDFVSIQNVAGYETLKSQGLELIKNDSLRLKIISLYEYDFNTLRKLEEEYSEMQFQESYFKEINNDFAPNFKFNENGNITGIDLPIKISEDRKKILLLYLWKIQTNRIFILKYYSDIERKIIAIQKHIMAEKR
;
A
#
# COMPACT_ATOMS: atom_id res chain seq x y z
N MET A 1 -58.47 -55.35 -36.51
CA MET A 1 -57.67 -54.74 -35.40
C MET A 1 -56.20 -55.08 -35.57
N LYS A 2 -55.34 -54.10 -35.94
CA LYS A 2 -53.88 -54.29 -36.00
C LYS A 2 -53.31 -54.21 -34.58
N LYS A 3 -52.69 -55.30 -34.09
CA LYS A 3 -51.95 -55.31 -32.83
C LYS A 3 -50.68 -54.47 -32.99
N PHE A 4 -50.61 -53.31 -32.35
CA PHE A 4 -49.36 -52.56 -32.21
C PHE A 4 -48.35 -53.41 -31.41
N LYS A 5 -47.20 -53.73 -32.01
CA LYS A 5 -46.11 -54.44 -31.33
C LYS A 5 -45.42 -53.49 -30.34
N VAL A 6 -45.82 -53.55 -29.07
CA VAL A 6 -45.24 -52.76 -27.94
C VAL A 6 -43.83 -53.26 -27.51
N LYS A 7 -43.23 -54.24 -28.21
CA LYS A 7 -42.06 -54.97 -27.70
C LYS A 7 -40.69 -54.27 -27.86
N ASN A 8 -40.60 -53.10 -28.51
CA ASN A 8 -39.31 -52.41 -28.78
C ASN A 8 -39.12 -51.06 -28.06
N TRP A 9 -40.13 -50.53 -27.37
CA TRP A 9 -40.02 -49.22 -26.72
C TRP A 9 -39.16 -49.24 -25.45
N LYS A 10 -39.22 -50.32 -24.66
CA LYS A 10 -38.38 -50.48 -23.46
C LYS A 10 -36.89 -50.54 -23.80
N LYS A 11 -36.53 -51.23 -24.90
CA LYS A 11 -35.14 -51.32 -25.37
C LYS A 11 -34.62 -49.96 -25.86
N ARG A 12 -35.40 -49.26 -26.69
CA ARG A 12 -35.06 -47.91 -27.17
C ARG A 12 -35.00 -46.87 -26.05
N GLY A 13 -35.86 -46.99 -25.04
CA GLY A 13 -35.81 -46.14 -23.84
C GLY A 13 -34.55 -46.38 -23.00
N PHE A 14 -34.11 -47.64 -22.86
CA PHE A 14 -32.86 -47.97 -22.17
C PHE A 14 -31.62 -47.50 -22.95
N GLU A 15 -31.62 -47.63 -24.28
CA GLU A 15 -30.57 -47.08 -25.16
C GLU A 15 -30.48 -45.55 -25.03
N PHE A 16 -31.61 -44.84 -25.10
CA PHE A 16 -31.66 -43.39 -24.89
C PHE A 16 -31.17 -42.99 -23.49
N LEU A 17 -31.65 -43.65 -22.44
CA LEU A 17 -31.23 -43.38 -21.06
C LEU A 17 -29.73 -43.60 -20.87
N SER A 18 -29.16 -44.64 -21.49
CA SER A 18 -27.73 -44.93 -21.42
C SER A 18 -26.90 -43.85 -22.12
N ILE A 19 -27.31 -43.42 -23.32
CA ILE A 19 -26.66 -42.31 -24.04
C ILE A 19 -26.77 -41.01 -23.23
N PHE A 20 -27.95 -40.73 -22.67
CA PHE A 20 -28.19 -39.55 -21.84
C PHE A 20 -27.31 -39.51 -20.60
N ILE A 21 -27.20 -40.62 -19.86
CA ILE A 21 -26.31 -40.75 -18.70
C ILE A 21 -24.85 -40.56 -19.10
N ALA A 22 -24.42 -41.14 -20.23
CA ALA A 22 -23.05 -40.99 -20.71
C ALA A 22 -22.72 -39.53 -21.04
N VAL A 23 -23.62 -38.82 -21.73
CA VAL A 23 -23.45 -37.40 -22.08
C VAL A 23 -23.41 -36.53 -20.82
N ILE A 24 -24.35 -36.70 -19.89
CA ILE A 24 -24.34 -35.95 -18.62
C ILE A 24 -23.08 -36.24 -17.81
N SER A 25 -22.64 -37.50 -17.75
CA SER A 25 -21.43 -37.87 -17.02
C SER A 25 -20.19 -37.22 -17.63
N ALA A 26 -20.10 -37.15 -18.96
CA ALA A 26 -19.01 -36.48 -19.65
C ALA A 26 -19.00 -34.97 -19.37
N PHE A 27 -20.16 -34.30 -19.42
CA PHE A 27 -20.28 -32.89 -19.05
C PHE A 27 -19.91 -32.66 -17.59
N ALA A 28 -20.42 -33.47 -16.66
CA ALA A 28 -20.13 -33.35 -15.24
C ALA A 28 -18.63 -33.56 -14.93
N LEU A 29 -17.98 -34.53 -15.57
CA LEU A 29 -16.54 -34.74 -15.44
C LEU A 29 -15.73 -33.57 -16.00
N ASN A 30 -16.15 -32.99 -17.13
CA ASN A 30 -15.48 -31.82 -17.69
C ASN A 30 -15.62 -30.60 -16.77
N SER A 31 -16.83 -30.30 -16.30
CA SER A 31 -17.06 -29.21 -15.34
C SER A 31 -16.27 -29.40 -14.05
N TRP A 32 -16.21 -30.62 -13.50
CA TRP A 32 -15.40 -30.89 -12.32
C TRP A 32 -13.89 -30.69 -12.54
N ASN A 33 -13.39 -31.02 -13.73
CA ASN A 33 -12.00 -30.79 -14.09
C ASN A 33 -11.69 -29.30 -14.29
N GLU A 34 -12.62 -28.54 -14.89
CA GLU A 34 -12.55 -27.08 -15.01
C GLU A 34 -12.55 -26.42 -13.63
N ASP A 35 -13.51 -26.76 -12.75
CA ASP A 35 -13.59 -26.24 -11.39
C ASP A 35 -12.29 -26.48 -10.60
N ARG A 36 -11.71 -27.68 -10.71
CA ARG A 36 -10.44 -28.00 -10.06
C ARG A 36 -9.28 -27.17 -10.61
N ARG A 37 -9.26 -26.93 -11.93
CA ARG A 37 -8.21 -26.11 -12.55
C ARG A 37 -8.32 -24.66 -12.07
N ASP A 38 -9.53 -24.13 -12.00
CA ASP A 38 -9.80 -22.77 -11.55
C ASP A 38 -9.46 -22.60 -10.07
N ASP A 39 -9.78 -23.58 -9.22
CA ASP A 39 -9.37 -23.61 -7.81
C ASP A 39 -7.84 -23.59 -7.65
N ASN A 40 -7.13 -24.38 -8.46
CA ASN A 40 -5.66 -24.39 -8.44
C ASN A 40 -5.06 -23.05 -8.90
N SER A 41 -5.63 -22.43 -9.93
CA SER A 41 -5.20 -21.12 -10.41
C SER A 41 -5.45 -20.03 -9.37
N GLY A 42 -6.65 -19.98 -8.79
CA GLY A 42 -7.02 -19.05 -7.73
C GLY A 42 -6.09 -19.18 -6.51
N ASN A 43 -5.79 -20.40 -6.08
CA ASN A 43 -4.85 -20.64 -4.98
C ASN A 43 -3.42 -20.14 -5.27
N LYS A 44 -2.92 -20.32 -6.49
CA LYS A 44 -1.60 -19.80 -6.88
C LYS A 44 -1.58 -18.27 -6.88
N ILE A 45 -2.62 -17.65 -7.43
CA ILE A 45 -2.76 -16.19 -7.43
C ILE A 45 -2.83 -15.64 -6.00
N LEU A 46 -3.57 -16.28 -5.11
CA LEU A 46 -3.63 -15.89 -3.70
C LEU A 46 -2.27 -16.02 -3.00
N ILE A 47 -1.45 -17.01 -3.35
CA ILE A 47 -0.07 -17.14 -2.85
C ILE A 47 0.79 -15.96 -3.35
N GLU A 48 0.71 -15.64 -4.63
CA GLU A 48 1.46 -14.52 -5.22
C GLU A 48 1.07 -13.19 -4.58
N ILE A 49 -0.23 -12.95 -4.39
CA ILE A 49 -0.74 -11.78 -3.66
C ILE A 49 -0.19 -11.78 -2.23
N ALA A 50 -0.30 -12.87 -1.48
CA ALA A 50 0.17 -12.92 -0.10
C ALA A 50 1.68 -12.62 0.05
N ASN A 51 2.50 -13.11 -0.89
CA ASN A 51 3.94 -12.85 -0.93
C ASN A 51 4.23 -11.39 -1.33
N GLY A 52 3.48 -10.84 -2.28
CA GLY A 52 3.59 -9.42 -2.66
C GLY A 52 3.26 -8.51 -1.48
N LEU A 53 2.18 -8.81 -0.76
CA LEU A 53 1.74 -8.10 0.43
C LEU A 53 2.77 -8.10 1.58
N GLU A 54 3.61 -9.13 1.70
CA GLU A 54 4.71 -9.14 2.67
C GLU A 54 5.76 -8.07 2.33
N LYS A 55 6.07 -7.90 1.04
CA LYS A 55 6.95 -6.82 0.57
C LYS A 55 6.33 -5.44 0.72
N ASP A 56 5.02 -5.33 0.53
CA ASP A 56 4.31 -4.07 0.73
C ASP A 56 4.36 -3.63 2.20
N ILE A 57 4.32 -4.56 3.16
CA ILE A 57 4.50 -4.26 4.60
C ILE A 57 5.91 -3.72 4.88
N GLU A 58 6.95 -4.26 4.23
CA GLU A 58 8.32 -3.76 4.39
C GLU A 58 8.43 -2.30 3.92
N ASP A 59 7.87 -1.96 2.76
CA ASP A 59 7.82 -0.59 2.22
C ASP A 59 7.04 0.36 3.13
N ILE A 60 5.84 -0.05 3.57
CA ILE A 60 5.01 0.70 4.50
C ILE A 60 5.78 1.02 5.78
N ASN A 61 6.47 0.04 6.36
CA ASN A 61 7.21 0.24 7.60
C ASN A 61 8.41 1.18 7.42
N HIS A 62 9.09 1.12 6.27
CA HIS A 62 10.15 2.07 5.93
C HIS A 62 9.61 3.50 5.86
N ASN A 63 8.51 3.70 5.15
CA ASN A 63 7.87 5.00 4.98
C ASN A 63 7.29 5.55 6.30
N ILE A 64 6.68 4.70 7.14
CA ILE A 64 6.29 5.05 8.52
C ILE A 64 7.49 5.56 9.32
N GLY A 65 8.63 4.86 9.26
CA GLY A 65 9.86 5.27 9.92
C GLY A 65 10.35 6.63 9.44
N GLY A 66 10.37 6.82 8.12
CA GLY A 66 10.73 8.08 7.48
C GLY A 66 9.87 9.27 7.92
N HIS A 67 8.55 9.11 7.95
CA HIS A 67 7.63 10.14 8.45
C HIS A 67 7.85 10.44 9.93
N LYS A 68 8.13 9.44 10.76
CA LYS A 68 8.48 9.64 12.18
C LYS A 68 9.78 10.44 12.34
N TYR A 69 10.78 10.20 11.50
CA TYR A 69 12.02 11.00 11.47
C TYR A 69 11.75 12.45 11.06
N GLY A 70 10.88 12.67 10.08
CA GLY A 70 10.42 14.02 9.70
C GLY A 70 9.68 14.75 10.82
N ILE A 71 8.81 14.06 11.56
CA ILE A 71 8.14 14.63 12.76
C ILE A 71 9.17 15.00 13.82
N SER A 72 10.15 14.13 14.08
CA SER A 72 11.24 14.43 15.01
C SER A 72 12.06 15.64 14.57
N ALA A 73 12.30 15.81 13.26
CA ALA A 73 12.94 16.99 12.72
C ALA A 73 12.11 18.26 12.94
N CYS A 74 10.77 18.19 12.78
CA CYS A 74 9.91 19.33 13.11
C CYS A 74 10.01 19.75 14.58
N VAL A 75 10.12 18.79 15.50
CA VAL A 75 10.35 19.07 16.94
C VAL A 75 11.73 19.71 17.14
N TYR A 76 12.78 19.13 16.57
CA TYR A 76 14.15 19.65 16.66
C TYR A 76 14.25 21.11 16.20
N PHE A 77 13.74 21.43 15.00
CA PHE A 77 13.81 22.80 14.47
C PHE A 77 12.88 23.76 15.20
N ARG A 78 11.79 23.28 15.81
CA ARG A 78 10.95 24.10 16.68
C ARG A 78 11.69 24.49 17.95
N ASP A 79 12.36 23.54 18.59
CA ASP A 79 13.15 23.80 19.80
C ASP A 79 14.33 24.73 19.49
N LEU A 80 14.98 24.53 18.35
CA LEU A 80 16.01 25.42 17.82
C LEU A 80 15.52 26.85 17.62
N LEU A 81 14.35 27.04 16.99
CA LEU A 81 13.75 28.36 16.80
C LEU A 81 13.31 29.00 18.12
N LEU A 82 13.01 28.22 19.16
CA LEU A 82 12.63 28.67 20.49
C LEU A 82 13.83 28.85 21.43
N ASP A 83 15.05 28.84 20.88
CA ASP A 83 16.31 29.04 21.61
C ASP A 83 16.52 28.04 22.75
N LYS A 84 15.96 26.83 22.60
CA LYS A 84 16.19 25.72 23.52
C LYS A 84 17.50 25.01 23.18
N GLU A 85 18.03 24.29 24.16
CA GLU A 85 19.18 23.43 23.95
C GLU A 85 18.85 22.31 22.95
N ILE A 86 19.72 22.14 21.96
CA ILE A 86 19.61 21.14 20.89
C ILE A 86 20.90 20.35 20.76
N ASN A 87 20.78 19.08 20.35
CA ASN A 87 21.94 18.26 20.05
C ASN A 87 22.50 18.58 18.66
N SER A 88 23.58 19.36 18.61
CA SER A 88 24.28 19.74 17.37
C SER A 88 24.74 18.56 16.51
N ASP A 89 25.06 17.40 17.11
CA ASP A 89 25.52 16.22 16.35
C ASP A 89 24.41 15.64 15.46
N SER A 90 23.14 15.88 15.84
CA SER A 90 21.96 15.43 15.10
C SER A 90 21.42 16.45 14.10
N LEU A 91 22.04 17.64 14.00
CA LEU A 91 21.57 18.75 13.16
C LEU A 91 21.34 18.31 11.71
N MET A 92 22.34 17.69 11.09
CA MET A 92 22.25 17.31 9.68
C MET A 92 21.29 16.16 9.44
N TYR A 93 21.16 15.26 10.41
CA TYR A 93 20.16 14.21 10.37
C TYR A 93 18.75 14.81 10.33
N HIS A 94 18.43 15.76 11.22
CA HIS A 94 17.13 16.41 11.21
C HIS A 94 16.93 17.28 9.97
N TYR A 95 17.97 17.99 9.53
CA TYR A 95 17.92 18.82 8.32
C TYR A 95 17.51 18.01 7.08
N LEU A 96 18.11 16.84 6.88
CA LEU A 96 17.82 15.95 5.75
C LEU A 96 16.44 15.29 5.79
N ASN A 97 15.82 15.21 6.97
CA ASN A 97 14.53 14.55 7.17
C ASN A 97 13.37 15.54 7.23
N LEU A 98 13.62 16.83 7.48
CA LEU A 98 12.57 17.82 7.71
C LEU A 98 11.57 17.89 6.55
N THR A 99 12.07 18.04 5.33
CA THR A 99 11.27 18.17 4.11
C THR A 99 11.40 16.96 3.19
N ARG A 100 11.88 15.82 3.68
CA ARG A 100 11.98 14.60 2.86
C ARG A 100 10.60 14.03 2.56
N ASP A 101 10.35 13.78 1.28
CA ASP A 101 9.14 13.16 0.76
C ASP A 101 9.36 11.66 0.51
N PHE A 102 8.26 10.91 0.36
CA PHE A 102 8.26 9.47 0.20
C PHE A 102 7.48 9.05 -1.05
N VAL A 103 7.73 7.83 -1.51
CA VAL A 103 7.07 7.23 -2.66
C VAL A 103 6.47 5.92 -2.17
N SER A 104 5.26 5.62 -2.64
CA SER A 104 4.55 4.41 -2.24
C SER A 104 4.73 3.36 -3.33
N ILE A 105 5.50 2.30 -3.07
CA ILE A 105 5.70 1.20 -4.05
C ILE A 105 4.87 -0.02 -3.63
N GLN A 106 4.08 -0.57 -4.56
CA GLN A 106 3.23 -1.74 -4.31
C GLN A 106 3.52 -2.89 -5.27
N ASN A 107 3.44 -4.11 -4.76
CA ASN A 107 3.52 -5.32 -5.54
C ASN A 107 2.17 -5.67 -6.16
N VAL A 108 2.00 -5.32 -7.44
CA VAL A 108 0.74 -5.49 -8.17
C VAL A 108 0.65 -6.78 -8.99
N ALA A 109 1.75 -7.56 -9.11
CA ALA A 109 1.84 -8.65 -10.08
C ALA A 109 0.74 -9.72 -9.90
N GLY A 110 0.53 -10.18 -8.67
CA GLY A 110 -0.51 -11.16 -8.35
C GLY A 110 -1.92 -10.61 -8.57
N TYR A 111 -2.15 -9.34 -8.23
CA TYR A 111 -3.45 -8.69 -8.42
C TYR A 111 -3.79 -8.45 -9.90
N GLU A 112 -2.82 -8.02 -10.71
CA GLU A 112 -3.01 -7.87 -12.16
C GLU A 112 -3.23 -9.21 -12.86
N THR A 113 -2.61 -10.27 -12.35
CA THR A 113 -2.87 -11.64 -12.81
C THR A 113 -4.30 -12.08 -12.46
N LEU A 114 -4.78 -11.80 -11.25
CA LEU A 114 -6.18 -12.02 -10.87
C LEU A 114 -7.15 -11.27 -11.79
N LYS A 115 -6.87 -9.99 -12.03
CA LYS A 115 -7.71 -9.11 -12.85
C LYS A 115 -7.78 -9.57 -14.31
N SER A 116 -6.66 -10.03 -14.86
CA SER A 116 -6.58 -10.50 -16.25
C SER A 116 -7.19 -11.89 -16.46
N GLN A 117 -7.09 -12.80 -15.47
CA GLN A 117 -7.65 -14.15 -15.57
C GLN A 117 -9.12 -14.23 -15.13
N GLY A 118 -9.59 -13.27 -14.33
CA GLY A 118 -10.95 -13.18 -13.83
C GLY A 118 -11.00 -13.15 -12.32
N LEU A 119 -11.63 -12.11 -11.75
CA LEU A 119 -11.72 -11.92 -10.30
C LEU A 119 -12.43 -13.10 -9.63
N GLU A 120 -13.36 -13.75 -10.34
CA GLU A 120 -14.20 -14.86 -9.86
C GLU A 120 -13.40 -16.11 -9.48
N LEU A 121 -12.13 -16.20 -9.88
CA LEU A 121 -11.20 -17.25 -9.45
C LEU A 121 -11.01 -17.28 -7.93
N ILE A 122 -11.23 -16.16 -7.23
CA ILE A 122 -11.35 -16.15 -5.77
C ILE A 122 -12.82 -16.35 -5.43
N LYS A 123 -13.20 -17.59 -5.11
CA LYS A 123 -14.59 -17.99 -4.80
C LYS A 123 -15.17 -17.28 -3.58
N ASN A 124 -14.35 -16.89 -2.61
CA ASN A 124 -14.80 -16.16 -1.44
C ASN A 124 -14.99 -14.67 -1.77
N ASP A 125 -16.24 -14.26 -1.91
CA ASP A 125 -16.63 -12.88 -2.20
C ASP A 125 -16.06 -11.87 -1.19
N SER A 126 -16.00 -12.23 0.10
CA SER A 126 -15.46 -11.34 1.13
C SER A 126 -13.95 -11.13 0.96
N LEU A 127 -13.20 -12.19 0.66
CA LEU A 127 -11.76 -12.08 0.40
C LEU A 127 -11.51 -11.29 -0.89
N ARG A 128 -12.23 -11.64 -1.95
CA ARG A 128 -12.15 -10.99 -3.27
C ARG A 128 -12.36 -9.49 -3.16
N LEU A 129 -13.44 -9.05 -2.50
CA LEU A 129 -13.73 -7.63 -2.31
C LEU A 129 -12.68 -6.90 -1.46
N LYS A 130 -12.12 -7.55 -0.44
CA LYS A 130 -11.03 -6.96 0.37
C LYS A 130 -9.77 -6.73 -0.45
N ILE A 131 -9.38 -7.71 -1.28
CA ILE A 131 -8.22 -7.59 -2.19
C ILE A 131 -8.46 -6.45 -3.18
N ILE A 132 -9.63 -6.41 -3.84
CA ILE A 132 -9.97 -5.34 -4.79
C ILE A 132 -9.92 -3.97 -4.10
N SER A 133 -10.52 -3.83 -2.92
CA SER A 133 -10.49 -2.58 -2.16
C SER A 133 -9.07 -2.14 -1.82
N LEU A 134 -8.21 -3.08 -1.42
CA LEU A 134 -6.83 -2.75 -1.09
C LEU A 134 -6.08 -2.18 -2.30
N TYR A 135 -6.15 -2.85 -3.44
CA TYR A 135 -5.39 -2.48 -4.63
C TYR A 135 -5.97 -1.27 -5.39
N GLU A 136 -7.28 -1.23 -5.61
CA GLU A 136 -7.91 -0.19 -6.44
C GLU A 136 -8.16 1.11 -5.67
N TYR A 137 -8.39 1.01 -4.35
CA TYR A 137 -8.71 2.16 -3.50
C TYR A 137 -7.56 2.52 -2.57
N ASP A 138 -7.21 1.64 -1.63
CA ASP A 138 -6.31 2.00 -0.53
C ASP A 138 -4.90 2.38 -1.00
N PHE A 139 -4.27 1.53 -1.81
CA PHE A 139 -2.95 1.81 -2.38
C PHE A 139 -2.95 3.00 -3.32
N ASN A 140 -3.98 3.15 -4.15
CA ASN A 140 -4.09 4.30 -5.05
C ASN A 140 -4.27 5.61 -4.27
N THR A 141 -5.03 5.61 -3.18
CA THR A 141 -5.17 6.77 -2.29
C THR A 141 -3.83 7.11 -1.64
N LEU A 142 -3.11 6.12 -1.10
CA LEU A 142 -1.80 6.34 -0.49
C LEU A 142 -0.81 6.95 -1.50
N ARG A 143 -0.70 6.36 -2.69
CA ARG A 143 0.14 6.86 -3.78
C ARG A 143 -0.18 8.30 -4.14
N LYS A 144 -1.47 8.63 -4.32
CA LYS A 144 -1.89 10.02 -4.62
C LYS A 144 -1.52 10.99 -3.51
N LEU A 145 -1.67 10.60 -2.26
CA LEU A 145 -1.31 11.45 -1.13
C LEU A 145 0.21 11.68 -1.07
N GLU A 146 1.02 10.63 -1.28
CA GLU A 146 2.48 10.72 -1.22
C GLU A 146 3.12 11.38 -2.44
N GLU A 147 2.51 11.29 -3.63
CA GLU A 147 3.20 11.63 -4.89
C GLU A 147 2.53 12.75 -5.70
N GLU A 148 1.21 12.96 -5.52
CA GLU A 148 0.45 13.89 -6.38
C GLU A 148 -0.15 15.06 -5.59
N TYR A 149 -0.43 14.88 -4.30
CA TYR A 149 -1.08 15.90 -3.50
C TYR A 149 -0.04 16.92 -3.02
N SER A 150 -0.07 18.12 -3.62
CA SER A 150 0.93 19.18 -3.40
C SER A 150 1.15 19.54 -1.93
N GLU A 151 0.11 19.48 -1.10
CA GLU A 151 0.20 19.75 0.33
C GLU A 151 1.08 18.76 1.11
N MET A 152 1.32 17.57 0.55
CA MET A 152 2.20 16.53 1.09
C MET A 152 3.61 16.55 0.47
N GLN A 153 3.85 17.35 -0.57
CA GLN A 153 5.16 17.48 -1.21
C GLN A 153 6.00 18.51 -0.45
N PHE A 154 6.60 18.09 0.68
CA PHE A 154 7.25 18.99 1.61
C PHE A 154 8.54 19.58 1.04
N GLN A 155 9.29 18.81 0.25
CA GLN A 155 10.51 19.28 -0.40
C GLN A 155 10.18 20.41 -1.36
N GLU A 156 9.20 20.20 -2.24
CA GLU A 156 8.80 21.22 -3.21
C GLU A 156 8.19 22.45 -2.51
N SER A 157 7.31 22.23 -1.54
CA SER A 157 6.52 23.29 -0.93
C SER A 157 7.29 24.16 0.07
N TYR A 158 8.26 23.60 0.81
CA TYR A 158 8.85 24.30 1.96
C TYR A 158 10.38 24.38 1.93
N PHE A 159 11.10 23.47 1.26
CA PHE A 159 12.56 23.38 1.36
C PHE A 159 13.24 24.70 1.04
N LYS A 160 12.86 25.34 -0.07
CA LYS A 160 13.52 26.57 -0.53
C LYS A 160 13.43 27.69 0.50
N GLU A 161 12.23 27.93 1.04
CA GLU A 161 12.04 29.00 2.03
C GLU A 161 12.73 28.69 3.36
N ILE A 162 12.58 27.45 3.85
CA ILE A 162 13.23 26.99 5.08
C ILE A 162 14.76 27.06 4.96
N ASN A 163 15.32 26.62 3.83
CA ASN A 163 16.75 26.68 3.56
C ASN A 163 17.25 28.12 3.50
N ASN A 164 16.51 29.05 2.89
CA ASN A 164 16.93 30.45 2.83
C ASN A 164 17.04 31.09 4.22
N ASP A 165 16.19 30.69 5.17
CA ASP A 165 16.25 31.20 6.54
C ASP A 165 17.34 30.50 7.38
N PHE A 166 17.54 29.18 7.23
CA PHE A 166 18.52 28.44 8.02
C PHE A 166 19.94 28.45 7.46
N ALA A 167 20.13 28.31 6.14
CA ALA A 167 21.44 28.16 5.48
C ALA A 167 22.47 29.24 5.90
N PRO A 168 22.12 30.53 6.01
CA PRO A 168 23.07 31.57 6.43
C PRO A 168 23.61 31.41 7.85
N ASN A 169 22.96 30.59 8.68
CA ASN A 169 23.34 30.35 10.07
C ASN A 169 24.23 29.10 10.22
N PHE A 170 24.43 28.30 9.16
CA PHE A 170 25.27 27.10 9.26
C PHE A 170 26.76 27.45 9.32
N LYS A 171 27.50 26.67 10.11
CA LYS A 171 28.95 26.74 10.23
C LYS A 171 29.59 25.71 9.33
N PHE A 172 30.63 26.13 8.62
CA PHE A 172 31.45 25.28 7.78
C PHE A 172 32.89 25.33 8.24
N ASN A 173 33.59 24.19 8.26
CA ASN A 173 35.02 24.17 8.46
C ASN A 173 35.79 24.50 7.16
N GLU A 174 37.12 24.55 7.25
CA GLU A 174 38.00 24.83 6.11
C GLU A 174 37.84 23.84 4.94
N ASN A 175 37.36 22.62 5.21
CA ASN A 175 37.09 21.60 4.21
C ASN A 175 35.69 21.70 3.59
N GLY A 176 34.88 22.67 3.99
CA GLY A 176 33.50 22.83 3.52
C GLY A 176 32.49 21.89 4.18
N ASN A 177 32.86 21.18 5.25
CA ASN A 177 31.93 20.33 5.99
C ASN A 177 31.14 21.13 7.01
N ILE A 178 29.87 20.81 7.17
CA ILE A 178 29.00 21.42 8.18
C ILE A 178 29.45 20.97 9.58
N THR A 179 29.69 21.92 10.46
CA THR A 179 30.14 21.67 11.85
C THR A 179 29.14 22.14 12.91
N GLY A 180 28.07 22.82 12.51
CA GLY A 180 27.02 23.27 13.41
C GLY A 180 26.19 24.40 12.84
N ILE A 181 25.47 25.10 13.72
CA ILE A 181 24.63 26.25 13.40
C ILE A 181 24.81 27.33 14.48
N ASP A 182 24.77 28.60 14.08
CA ASP A 182 24.75 29.74 14.99
C ASP A 182 23.41 29.83 15.73
N LEU A 183 23.48 30.08 17.05
CA LEU A 183 22.32 30.34 17.90
C LEU A 183 22.49 31.68 18.63
N PRO A 184 21.43 32.48 18.80
CA PRO A 184 20.09 32.29 18.21
C PRO A 184 20.14 32.47 16.68
N ILE A 185 19.16 31.89 15.98
CA ILE A 185 19.06 32.01 14.52
C ILE A 185 18.80 33.48 14.14
N LYS A 186 19.61 34.01 13.23
CA LYS A 186 19.58 35.42 12.82
C LYS A 186 18.49 35.66 11.77
N ILE A 187 17.24 35.65 12.20
CA ILE A 187 16.05 35.93 11.37
C ILE A 187 15.12 36.94 12.07
N SER A 188 14.20 37.56 11.31
CA SER A 188 13.18 38.44 11.89
C SER A 188 12.11 37.65 12.65
N GLU A 189 11.45 38.29 13.61
CA GLU A 189 10.34 37.68 14.35
C GLU A 189 9.19 37.22 13.45
N ASP A 190 8.92 37.93 12.36
CA ASP A 190 7.89 37.53 11.40
C ASP A 190 8.30 36.26 10.63
N ARG A 191 9.57 36.16 10.22
CA ARG A 191 10.09 34.91 9.61
C ARG A 191 10.07 33.75 10.59
N LYS A 192 10.44 33.97 11.86
CA LYS A 192 10.36 32.97 12.93
C LYS A 192 8.94 32.41 13.08
N LYS A 193 7.91 33.27 13.08
CA LYS A 193 6.50 32.84 13.14
C LYS A 193 6.08 32.03 11.90
N ILE A 194 6.49 32.44 10.71
CA ILE A 194 6.21 31.72 9.46
C ILE A 194 6.84 30.32 9.49
N LEU A 195 8.09 30.20 9.91
CA LEU A 195 8.76 28.90 10.03
C LEU A 195 8.05 27.99 11.05
N LEU A 196 7.66 28.53 12.21
CA LEU A 196 6.88 27.76 13.20
C LEU A 196 5.57 27.22 12.62
N LEU A 197 4.89 28.02 11.78
CA LEU A 197 3.68 27.59 11.08
C LEU A 197 3.96 26.50 10.05
N TYR A 198 5.06 26.60 9.28
CA TYR A 198 5.49 25.55 8.36
C TYR A 198 5.81 24.25 9.09
N LEU A 199 6.56 24.31 10.19
CA LEU A 199 6.88 23.13 11.01
C LEU A 199 5.61 22.47 11.57
N TRP A 200 4.63 23.27 12.01
CA TRP A 200 3.34 22.75 12.45
C TRP A 200 2.58 22.05 11.31
N LYS A 201 2.54 22.65 10.12
CA LYS A 201 1.85 22.10 8.96
C LYS A 201 2.48 20.78 8.49
N ILE A 202 3.81 20.76 8.31
CA ILE A 202 4.56 19.55 7.95
C ILE A 202 4.29 18.44 8.97
N GLN A 203 4.43 18.74 10.28
CA GLN A 203 4.19 17.76 11.33
C GLN A 203 2.75 17.21 11.30
N THR A 204 1.76 18.08 11.11
CA THR A 204 0.34 17.69 11.06
C THR A 204 0.06 16.78 9.89
N ASN A 205 0.60 17.09 8.71
CA ASN A 205 0.44 16.29 7.50
C ASN A 205 1.11 14.92 7.63
N ARG A 206 2.31 14.86 8.24
CA ARG A 206 2.97 13.58 8.56
C ARG A 206 2.16 12.74 9.55
N ILE A 207 1.57 13.36 10.58
CA ILE A 207 0.68 12.64 11.52
C ILE A 207 -0.58 12.13 10.81
N PHE A 208 -1.13 12.90 9.88
CA PHE A 208 -2.29 12.51 9.08
C PHE A 208 -1.99 11.27 8.23
N ILE A 209 -0.91 11.27 7.46
CA ILE A 209 -0.59 10.16 6.55
C ILE A 209 -0.16 8.88 7.30
N LEU A 210 0.46 9.01 8.48
CA LEU A 210 0.78 7.87 9.34
C LEU A 210 -0.47 7.06 9.75
N LYS A 211 -1.63 7.70 9.86
CA LYS A 211 -2.90 6.99 10.10
C LYS A 211 -3.29 6.14 8.89
N TYR A 212 -3.15 6.66 7.68
CA TYR A 212 -3.40 5.92 6.45
C TYR A 212 -2.49 4.71 6.32
N TYR A 213 -1.18 4.88 6.54
CA TYR A 213 -0.24 3.75 6.54
C TYR A 213 -0.63 2.68 7.56
N SER A 214 -0.97 3.07 8.79
CA SER A 214 -1.38 2.13 9.85
C SER A 214 -2.67 1.40 9.50
N ASP A 215 -3.61 2.05 8.82
CA ASP A 215 -4.87 1.45 8.38
C ASP A 215 -4.64 0.42 7.27
N ILE A 216 -3.79 0.76 6.30
CA ILE A 216 -3.42 -0.12 5.20
C ILE A 216 -2.66 -1.34 5.71
N GLU A 217 -1.67 -1.18 6.59
CA GLU A 217 -0.94 -2.29 7.21
C GLU A 217 -1.90 -3.28 7.89
N ARG A 218 -2.87 -2.77 8.67
CA ARG A 218 -3.90 -3.59 9.31
C ARG A 218 -4.75 -4.37 8.30
N LYS A 219 -5.13 -3.73 7.18
CA LYS A 219 -5.89 -4.37 6.10
C LYS A 219 -5.08 -5.47 5.42
N ILE A 220 -3.79 -5.23 5.15
CA ILE A 220 -2.89 -6.21 4.56
C ILE A 220 -2.78 -7.45 5.46
N ILE A 221 -2.50 -7.25 6.75
CA ILE A 221 -2.40 -8.35 7.73
C ILE A 221 -3.71 -9.14 7.80
N ALA A 222 -4.86 -8.47 7.76
CA ALA A 222 -6.16 -9.12 7.76
C ALA A 222 -6.40 -9.96 6.49
N ILE A 223 -6.01 -9.45 5.32
CA ILE A 223 -6.09 -10.17 4.04
C ILE A 223 -5.18 -11.39 4.05
N GLN A 224 -3.91 -11.24 4.45
CA GLN A 224 -2.97 -12.36 4.54
C GLN A 224 -3.48 -13.47 5.46
N LYS A 225 -4.04 -13.12 6.64
CA LYS A 225 -4.67 -14.09 7.54
C LYS A 225 -5.86 -14.79 6.90
N HIS A 226 -6.68 -14.07 6.14
CA HIS A 226 -7.84 -14.64 5.45
C HIS A 226 -7.40 -15.62 4.33
N ILE A 227 -6.37 -15.27 3.56
CA ILE A 227 -5.76 -16.15 2.55
C ILE A 227 -5.22 -17.43 3.19
N MET A 228 -4.54 -17.33 4.33
CA MET A 228 -4.02 -18.51 5.03
C MET A 228 -5.12 -19.40 5.60
N ALA A 229 -6.29 -18.84 5.95
CA ALA A 229 -7.43 -19.60 6.44
C ALA A 229 -8.12 -20.41 5.33
N GLU A 230 -8.17 -19.91 4.10
CA GLU A 230 -8.73 -20.65 2.96
C GLU A 230 -7.88 -21.84 2.51
N LYS A 231 -6.59 -21.87 2.88
CA LYS A 231 -5.71 -23.00 2.62
C LYS A 231 -5.94 -24.20 3.55
N ARG A 232 -6.73 -24.05 4.63
CA ARG A 232 -7.03 -25.10 5.59
C ARG A 232 -8.35 -25.78 5.26
#